data_AF-A0A3D4FQK6-F1
#
_entry.id   AF-A0A3D4FQK6-F1
#
_cell.length_a   1.000
_cell.length_b   1.000
_cell.length_c   1.000
_cell.angle_alpha   90.00
_cell.angle_beta   90.00
_cell.angle_gamma   90.00
#
_symmetry.space_group_name_H-M   'P 1'
#
loop_
_entity.id
_entity.type
_entity.pdbx_description
1 polymer ?
#
loop_
_entity_poly.entity_id
_entity_poly.type
_entity_poly.pdbx_seq_one_letter_code
_entity_poly.pdbx_strand_id
1 'polypeptide(L)'
;MTATLSSIQNEIFTPRCASCHGATAPGGLDLRAANAFANLVNSPSTQTTLMRVAPGDPEASYLVHKLDGRSSIVGSRMPQGGPFLSTTEINAVRAWVTAGAPNN
;
A
#
# COMPACT_ATOMS: atom_id res chain seq x y z
N MET A 1 -10.28 -11.97 3.38
CA MET A 1 -9.68 -11.20 4.49
C MET A 1 -10.54 -9.99 4.82
N THR A 2 -10.35 -9.37 5.99
CA THR A 2 -11.10 -8.16 6.38
C THR A 2 -10.38 -6.90 5.91
N ALA A 3 -11.11 -5.81 5.69
CA ALA A 3 -10.55 -4.53 5.24
C ALA A 3 -10.07 -3.66 6.42
N THR A 4 -9.32 -4.27 7.35
CA THR A 4 -8.69 -3.58 8.48
C THR A 4 -7.19 -3.42 8.23
N LEU A 5 -6.57 -2.40 8.83
CA LEU A 5 -5.12 -2.26 8.73
C LEU A 5 -4.42 -3.49 9.32
N SER A 6 -4.90 -4.03 10.44
CA SER A 6 -4.32 -5.20 11.11
C SER A 6 -4.33 -6.43 10.21
N SER A 7 -5.45 -6.72 9.51
CA SER A 7 -5.54 -7.84 8.57
C SER A 7 -4.63 -7.61 7.35
N ILE A 8 -4.64 -6.40 6.78
CA ILE A 8 -3.74 -6.03 5.68
C ILE A 8 -2.27 -6.12 6.10
N GLN A 9 -1.93 -5.69 7.30
CA GLN A 9 -0.57 -5.75 7.81
C GLN A 9 -0.09 -7.19 7.95
N ASN A 10 -0.89 -8.06 8.54
CA ASN A 10 -0.51 -9.44 8.82
C ASN A 10 -0.53 -10.33 7.59
N GLU A 11 -1.47 -10.12 6.67
CA GLU A 11 -1.67 -10.99 5.51
C GLU A 11 -0.97 -10.47 4.25
N ILE A 12 -0.74 -9.15 4.13
CA ILE A 12 -0.17 -8.53 2.93
C ILE A 12 1.17 -7.84 3.22
N PHE A 13 1.19 -6.78 4.03
CA PHE A 13 2.37 -5.93 4.12
C PHE A 13 3.57 -6.64 4.73
N THR A 14 3.40 -7.29 5.89
CA THR A 14 4.48 -8.02 6.56
C THR A 14 5.04 -9.15 5.70
N PRO A 15 4.23 -10.12 5.20
CA PRO A 15 4.79 -11.27 4.49
C PRO A 15 5.25 -10.98 3.06
N ARG A 16 4.69 -9.96 2.39
CA ARG A 16 4.88 -9.78 0.93
C ARG A 16 5.56 -8.47 0.55
N CYS A 17 5.60 -7.47 1.43
CA CYS A 17 6.09 -6.14 1.10
C CYS A 17 7.28 -5.72 1.96
N ALA A 18 7.29 -6.06 3.25
CA ALA A 18 8.25 -5.56 4.23
C ALA A 18 9.70 -6.03 4.00
N SER A 19 9.92 -7.10 3.22
CA SER A 19 11.27 -7.57 2.85
C SER A 19 12.00 -6.57 1.94
N CYS A 20 11.29 -5.93 1.02
CA CYS A 20 11.83 -4.87 0.15
C CYS A 20 11.54 -3.46 0.71
N HIS A 21 10.41 -3.31 1.39
CA HIS A 21 9.94 -2.07 2.02
C HIS A 21 10.15 -2.11 3.54
N GLY A 22 11.39 -2.29 3.97
CA GLY A 22 11.81 -2.29 5.38
C GLY A 22 12.55 -1.01 5.79
N ALA A 23 13.35 -1.10 6.87
CA ALA A 23 14.05 0.04 7.48
C ALA A 23 14.91 0.87 6.51
N THR A 24 15.53 0.20 5.53
CA THR A 24 16.48 0.78 4.57
C THR A 24 15.92 0.79 3.15
N ALA A 25 14.59 0.73 3.01
CA ALA A 25 13.94 0.65 1.72
C ALA A 25 14.22 1.88 0.85
N PRO A 26 14.47 1.69 -0.46
CA PRO A 26 14.52 2.78 -1.42
C PRO A 26 13.26 3.64 -1.34
N GLY A 27 13.44 4.96 -1.32
CA GLY A 27 12.33 5.92 -1.22
C GLY A 27 11.74 6.07 0.18
N GLY A 28 12.38 5.53 1.22
CA GLY A 28 12.00 5.75 2.62
C GLY A 28 10.58 5.28 2.93
N LEU A 29 10.20 4.11 2.41
CA LEU A 29 8.90 3.50 2.66
C LEU A 29 9.11 2.23 3.48
N ASP A 30 8.81 2.32 4.77
CA ASP A 30 8.84 1.19 5.69
C ASP A 30 7.43 0.68 5.98
N LEU A 31 7.15 -0.55 5.53
CA LEU A 31 5.86 -1.24 5.67
C LEU A 31 5.88 -2.31 6.78
N ARG A 32 6.91 -2.32 7.63
CA ARG A 32 6.87 -3.11 8.87
C ARG A 32 5.77 -2.57 9.79
N ALA A 33 5.16 -3.45 10.58
CA ALA A 33 3.97 -3.14 11.38
C ALA A 33 4.08 -1.87 12.24
N ALA A 34 5.26 -1.60 12.79
CA ALA A 34 5.50 -0.42 13.62
C ALA A 34 5.42 0.92 12.85
N ASN A 35 5.65 0.90 11.53
CA ASN A 35 5.88 2.09 10.72
C ASN A 35 4.86 2.27 9.58
N ALA A 36 4.20 1.19 9.15
CA ALA A 36 3.38 1.16 7.93
C ALA A 36 2.31 2.26 7.90
N PHE A 37 1.54 2.42 8.98
CA PHE A 37 0.47 3.42 9.02
C PHE A 37 1.00 4.84 8.80
N ALA A 38 1.96 5.25 9.63
CA ALA A 38 2.54 6.59 9.60
C ALA A 38 3.27 6.88 8.28
N ASN A 39 3.81 5.84 7.62
CA ASN A 39 4.49 5.98 6.34
C ASN A 39 3.54 6.01 5.14
N LEU A 40 2.31 5.50 5.27
CA LEU A 40 1.35 5.40 4.17
C LEU A 40 0.31 6.50 4.22
N VAL A 41 -0.39 6.61 5.35
CA VAL A 41 -1.62 7.40 5.44
C VAL A 41 -1.29 8.88 5.55
N ASN A 42 -1.91 9.69 4.67
CA ASN A 42 -1.65 11.13 4.55
C ASN A 42 -0.17 11.48 4.26
N SER A 43 0.62 10.53 3.78
CA SER A 43 2.02 10.75 3.41
C SER A 43 2.17 10.92 1.90
N PRO A 44 2.88 11.94 1.41
CA PRO A 44 3.08 12.14 -0.01
C PRO A 44 3.91 11.00 -0.63
N SER A 45 3.59 10.65 -1.88
CA SER A 45 4.47 9.80 -2.68
C SER A 45 5.73 10.56 -3.07
N THR A 46 6.86 9.86 -3.16
CA THR A 46 8.11 10.42 -3.69
C THR A 46 8.20 10.28 -5.21
N GLN A 47 7.26 9.56 -5.83
CA GLN A 47 7.28 9.23 -7.26
C GLN A 47 6.23 9.97 -8.09
N THR A 48 5.23 10.56 -7.45
CA THR A 48 4.11 11.25 -8.09
C THR A 48 3.55 12.30 -7.14
N THR A 49 2.62 13.13 -7.62
CA THR A 49 1.92 14.15 -6.83
C THR A 49 0.82 13.57 -5.92
N LEU A 50 0.53 12.28 -6.03
CA LEU A 50 -0.47 11.59 -5.20
C LEU A 50 0.05 11.29 -3.79
N MET A 51 -0.88 11.07 -2.85
CA MET A 51 -0.56 10.50 -1.55
C MET A 51 -0.26 9.01 -1.70
N ARG A 52 0.61 8.45 -0.85
CA ARG A 52 0.81 7.00 -0.72
C ARG A 52 -0.53 6.33 -0.42
N VAL A 53 -1.24 6.85 0.58
CA VAL A 53 -2.66 6.58 0.84
C VAL A 53 -3.37 7.89 1.16
N ALA A 54 -4.37 8.24 0.35
CA ALA A 54 -5.34 9.29 0.60
C ALA A 54 -6.60 8.67 1.25
N PRO A 55 -6.87 8.91 2.55
CA PRO A 55 -8.07 8.43 3.22
C PRO A 55 -9.35 8.77 2.46
N GLY A 56 -10.21 7.77 2.24
CA GLY A 56 -11.49 7.95 1.56
C GLY A 56 -11.40 7.96 0.02
N ASP A 57 -10.19 8.04 -0.55
CA ASP A 57 -10.01 8.13 -2.00
C ASP A 57 -8.96 7.12 -2.52
N PRO A 58 -9.41 5.92 -2.95
CA PRO A 58 -8.54 4.93 -3.58
C PRO A 58 -7.91 5.41 -4.90
N GLU A 59 -8.54 6.32 -5.62
CA GLU A 59 -8.06 6.81 -6.91
C GLU A 59 -6.99 7.89 -6.74
N ALA A 60 -7.01 8.64 -5.63
CA ALA A 60 -5.91 9.51 -5.21
C ALA A 60 -4.82 8.78 -4.41
N SER A 61 -4.94 7.46 -4.21
CA SER A 61 -3.99 6.64 -3.43
C SER A 61 -3.01 5.88 -4.31
N TYR A 62 -1.74 6.28 -4.29
CA TYR A 62 -0.71 5.68 -5.12
C TYR A 62 -0.44 4.21 -4.81
N LEU A 63 -0.65 3.77 -3.55
CA LEU A 63 -0.59 2.36 -3.18
C LEU A 63 -1.51 1.51 -4.07
N VAL A 64 -2.75 1.95 -4.28
CA VAL A 64 -3.73 1.23 -5.11
C VAL A 64 -3.25 1.15 -6.56
N HIS A 65 -2.69 2.24 -7.09
CA HIS A 65 -2.15 2.27 -8.46
C HIS A 65 -0.99 1.28 -8.64
N LYS A 66 -0.09 1.22 -7.65
CA LYS A 66 1.03 0.26 -7.63
C LYS A 66 0.56 -1.19 -7.59
N LEU A 67 -0.50 -1.49 -6.83
CA LEU A 67 -1.05 -2.84 -6.73
C LEU A 67 -1.82 -3.26 -7.99
N ASP A 68 -2.50 -2.32 -8.65
CA ASP A 68 -3.21 -2.56 -9.92
C ASP A 68 -2.27 -2.64 -11.12
N GLY A 69 -1.09 -2.03 -11.05
CA GLY A 69 -0.17 -1.98 -12.19
C GLY A 69 -0.60 -1.00 -13.26
N ARG A 70 -1.16 0.15 -12.87
CA ARG A 70 -1.67 1.16 -13.82
C ARG A 70 -0.55 1.73 -14.68
N SER A 71 -0.88 2.19 -15.89
CA SER A 71 0.07 2.82 -16.81
C SER A 71 0.71 4.10 -16.28
N SER A 72 0.08 4.76 -15.30
CA SER A 72 0.56 5.99 -14.66
C SER A 72 1.63 5.77 -13.57
N ILE A 73 1.96 4.52 -13.22
CA ILE A 73 2.95 4.25 -12.17
C ILE A 73 4.38 4.47 -12.67
N VAL A 74 5.24 4.94 -11.77
CA VAL A 74 6.68 4.96 -12.00
C VAL A 74 7.25 3.57 -11.71
N GLY A 75 8.02 3.00 -12.63
CA GLY A 75 8.61 1.67 -12.47
C GLY A 75 7.59 0.54 -12.70
N SER A 76 7.66 -0.51 -11.90
CA SER A 76 6.83 -1.72 -12.09
C SER A 76 5.68 -1.84 -11.08
N ARG A 77 4.69 -2.67 -11.43
CA ARG A 77 3.62 -3.14 -10.54
C ARG A 77 4.20 -3.80 -9.28
N MET A 78 3.53 -3.62 -8.15
CA MET A 78 3.90 -4.23 -6.87
C MET A 78 2.99 -5.43 -6.50
N PRO A 79 3.54 -6.47 -5.86
CA PRO A 79 4.97 -6.70 -5.60
C PRO A 79 5.79 -6.87 -6.88
N GLN A 80 7.02 -6.36 -6.88
CA GLN A 80 7.90 -6.40 -8.05
C GLN A 80 8.22 -7.85 -8.43
N GLY A 81 8.05 -8.19 -9.71
CA GLY A 81 8.29 -9.56 -10.21
C GLY A 81 7.24 -10.59 -9.80
N GLY A 82 6.30 -10.22 -8.93
CA GLY A 82 5.23 -11.10 -8.45
C GLY A 82 5.65 -12.08 -7.35
N PRO A 83 4.74 -13.00 -6.94
CA PRO A 83 3.35 -13.08 -7.40
C PRO A 83 2.60 -11.78 -7.08
N PHE A 84 1.67 -11.38 -7.94
CA PHE A 84 0.81 -10.22 -7.65
C PHE A 84 -0.24 -10.58 -6.60
N LEU A 85 -0.79 -9.56 -5.94
CA LEU A 85 -1.97 -9.76 -5.10
C LEU A 85 -3.15 -10.22 -5.96
N SER A 86 -3.96 -11.09 -5.38
CA SER A 86 -5.27 -11.45 -5.93
C SER A 86 -6.20 -10.24 -5.94
N THR A 87 -7.23 -10.29 -6.78
CA THR A 87 -8.28 -9.27 -6.81
C THR A 87 -8.93 -9.07 -5.43
N THR A 88 -9.10 -10.14 -4.65
CA THR A 88 -9.68 -10.08 -3.30
C THR A 88 -8.80 -9.30 -2.33
N GLU A 89 -7.49 -9.53 -2.35
CA GLU A 89 -6.55 -8.80 -1.49
C GLU A 89 -6.45 -7.32 -1.88
N ILE A 90 -6.41 -7.03 -3.19
CA ILE A 90 -6.41 -5.64 -3.69
C ILE A 90 -7.72 -4.94 -3.28
N ASN A 91 -8.85 -5.62 -3.38
CA ASN A 91 -10.14 -5.08 -2.97
C ASN A 91 -10.21 -4.82 -1.46
N ALA A 92 -9.56 -5.65 -0.62
CA ALA A 92 -9.47 -5.39 0.81
C ALA A 92 -8.68 -4.11 1.10
N VAL A 93 -7.55 -3.90 0.41
CA VAL A 93 -6.78 -2.64 0.51
C VAL A 93 -7.60 -1.45 0.03
N ARG A 94 -8.28 -1.56 -1.13
CA ARG A 94 -9.17 -0.51 -1.65
C ARG A 94 -10.27 -0.17 -0.65
N ALA A 95 -10.94 -1.18 -0.09
CA ALA A 95 -12.01 -0.99 0.88
C ALA A 95 -11.52 -0.32 2.17
N TRP A 96 -10.34 -0.69 2.65
CA TRP A 96 -9.71 -0.03 3.81
C TRP A 96 -9.43 1.45 3.52
N VAL A 97 -8.89 1.77 2.33
CA VAL A 97 -8.69 3.17 1.90
C VAL A 97 -10.03 3.91 1.82
N THR A 98 -11.05 3.34 1.15
CA THR A 98 -12.39 3.93 1.03
C THR A 98 -13.01 4.21 2.40
N ALA A 99 -12.77 3.35 3.39
CA ALA A 99 -13.26 3.53 4.76
C ALA A 99 -12.54 4.64 5.55
N GLY A 100 -11.68 5.43 4.91
CA GLY A 100 -10.89 6.49 5.56
C GLY A 100 -9.56 6.00 6.12
N ALA A 101 -9.07 4.84 5.67
CA ALA A 101 -7.81 4.23 6.11
C ALA A 101 -7.69 4.20 7.66
N PRO A 102 -8.65 3.61 8.39
CA PRO A 102 -8.59 3.56 9.85
C PRO A 102 -7.38 2.76 10.35
N ASN A 103 -6.82 3.18 11.48
CA ASN A 103 -5.75 2.44 12.17
C ASN A 103 -6.37 1.39 13.10
N ASN A 104 -6.79 0.25 12.55
CA ASN A 104 -7.57 -0.80 13.23
C ASN A 104 -7.14 -2.21 12.84
#